data_AF-W8ERS3-F1
#
_entry.id   AF-W8ERS3-F1
#
_cell.length_a   1.000
_cell.length_b   1.000
_cell.length_c   1.000
_cell.angle_alpha   90.00
_cell.angle_beta   90.00
_cell.angle_gamma   90.00
#
_symmetry.space_group_name_H-M   'P 1'
#
loop_
_entity.id
_entity.type
_entity.pdbx_description
1 polymer ?
#
loop_
_entity_poly.entity_id
_entity_poly.type
_entity_poly.pdbx_seq_one_letter_code
_entity_poly.pdbx_strand_id
1 'polypeptide(L)'
;MIDFWGITSNPDPAQNCATCVKAADLLGDHPDATGTKTYYYYTTVGKRKQLNTAVSYVSIPYAATEIGAATVPFKYRFGNTSKIVSNQLLSDISAGLYIGRKWGRTRFYADKERNHNSAAFTIGFMLSPTIISIDSTNTRNEVKTKSDEMGITTALATMYSYRDISFGLFFGADHPVTGRSGRWVYANKPWIGFGLGYKLSMLGGGKD
;
A
#
# COMPACT_ATOMS: atom_id res chain seq x y z
N MET A 1 28.44 20.26 4.12
CA MET A 1 28.58 19.27 5.18
C MET A 1 29.80 18.44 4.83
N ILE A 2 30.84 18.47 5.66
CA ILE A 2 32.11 17.78 5.44
C ILE A 2 32.10 16.60 6.42
N ASP A 3 32.18 15.37 5.91
CA ASP A 3 32.34 14.16 6.71
C ASP A 3 33.79 13.70 6.62
N PHE A 4 34.37 13.30 7.74
CA PHE A 4 35.73 12.77 7.80
C PHE A 4 35.68 11.26 8.00
N TRP A 5 36.30 10.53 7.09
CA TRP A 5 36.52 9.08 7.20
C TRP A 5 38.02 8.81 7.19
N GLY A 6 38.49 7.96 8.11
CA GLY A 6 39.86 7.45 8.07
C GLY A 6 39.93 6.23 7.16
N ILE A 7 40.75 6.27 6.12
CA ILE A 7 41.03 5.12 5.26
C ILE A 7 42.49 4.70 5.50
N THR A 8 42.70 3.44 5.90
CA THR A 8 44.04 2.85 5.94
C THR A 8 44.41 2.34 4.56
N SER A 9 45.56 2.77 4.04
CA SER A 9 46.02 2.35 2.72
C SER A 9 46.47 0.89 2.76
N ASN A 10 45.82 0.03 1.98
CA ASN A 10 46.43 -1.23 1.54
C ASN A 10 47.09 -0.97 0.17
N PRO A 11 48.43 -1.02 0.06
CA PRO A 11 49.12 -0.72 -1.18
C PRO A 11 49.00 -1.90 -2.13
N ASP A 12 47.91 -1.97 -2.90
CA ASP A 12 47.85 -2.83 -4.09
C ASP A 12 48.07 -1.97 -5.35
N PRO A 13 49.29 -1.94 -5.92
CA PRO A 13 49.66 -1.04 -7.01
C PRO A 13 49.07 -1.43 -8.38
N ALA A 14 48.24 -2.48 -8.45
CA ALA A 14 47.81 -3.06 -9.73
C ALA A 14 46.38 -2.72 -10.18
N GLN A 15 45.56 -2.01 -9.40
CA GLN A 15 44.17 -1.76 -9.78
C GLN A 15 43.96 -0.39 -10.44
N ASN A 16 43.77 -0.41 -11.76
CA ASN A 16 43.21 0.67 -12.56
C ASN A 16 41.74 0.91 -12.15
N CYS A 17 41.55 1.56 -11.00
CA CYS A 17 40.24 1.72 -10.39
C CYS A 17 39.78 3.16 -10.57
N ALA A 18 38.72 3.34 -11.37
CA ALA A 18 38.07 4.63 -11.60
C ALA A 18 37.50 5.27 -10.30
N THR A 19 37.44 4.50 -9.21
CA THR A 19 36.99 4.91 -7.87
C THR A 19 38.12 4.98 -6.84
N CYS A 20 39.39 4.84 -7.24
CA CYS A 20 40.52 5.07 -6.34
C CYS A 20 40.65 6.56 -6.01
N VAL A 21 40.98 6.83 -4.75
CA VAL A 21 41.37 8.17 -4.29
C VAL A 21 42.69 8.54 -4.95
N LYS A 22 42.72 9.66 -5.67
CA LYS A 22 43.92 10.08 -6.41
C LYS A 22 44.83 10.88 -5.50
N ALA A 23 46.12 10.93 -5.82
CA ALA A 23 47.09 11.75 -5.08
C ALA A 23 46.70 13.26 -5.03
N ALA A 24 45.90 13.72 -6.00
CA ALA A 24 45.35 15.08 -6.03
C ALA A 24 44.30 15.37 -4.94
N ASP A 25 43.76 14.34 -4.30
CA ASP A 25 42.74 14.43 -3.25
C ASP A 25 43.36 14.46 -1.83
N LEU A 26 44.69 14.55 -1.72
CA LEU A 26 45.42 14.55 -0.46
C LEU A 26 45.34 15.93 0.24
N LEU A 27 44.84 15.95 1.48
CA LEU A 27 44.81 17.16 2.32
C LEU A 27 46.14 17.41 3.06
N GLY A 28 46.98 16.39 3.22
CA GLY A 28 48.28 16.46 3.88
C GLY A 28 48.67 15.14 4.54
N ASP A 29 49.95 14.99 4.88
CA ASP A 29 50.47 13.91 5.72
C ASP A 29 50.72 14.42 7.15
N HIS A 30 50.22 13.67 8.15
CA HIS A 30 50.64 13.88 9.54
C HIS A 30 51.38 12.64 10.02
N PRO A 31 52.70 12.74 10.27
CA PRO A 31 53.43 11.69 10.95
C PRO A 31 53.03 11.67 12.43
N ASP A 32 52.75 10.48 12.95
CA ASP A 32 52.59 10.29 14.38
C ASP A 32 53.93 10.22 15.12
N ALA A 33 53.88 10.17 16.46
CA ALA A 33 55.07 10.10 17.31
C ALA A 33 55.94 8.84 17.07
N THR A 34 55.42 7.86 16.33
CA THR A 34 56.11 6.62 15.95
C THR A 34 56.65 6.64 14.51
N GLY A 35 56.47 7.76 13.79
CA GLY A 35 56.90 7.93 12.41
C GLY A 35 55.98 7.31 11.36
N THR A 36 54.81 6.79 11.77
CA THR A 36 53.78 6.29 10.86
C THR A 36 53.04 7.47 10.25
N LYS A 37 53.00 7.53 8.91
CA LYS A 37 52.31 8.58 8.17
C LYS A 37 50.82 8.28 8.08
N THR A 38 50.01 9.20 8.60
CA THR A 38 48.56 9.22 8.37
C THR A 38 48.27 10.16 7.21
N TYR A 39 47.56 9.67 6.19
CA TYR A 39 47.16 10.47 5.03
C TYR A 39 45.69 10.85 5.14
N TYR A 40 45.41 12.14 4.97
CA TYR A 40 44.04 12.65 4.91
C TYR A 40 43.65 12.88 3.46
N TYR A 41 42.45 12.44 3.10
CA TYR A 41 41.89 12.63 1.77
C TYR A 41 40.54 13.33 1.86
N TYR A 42 40.18 14.11 0.85
CA TYR A 42 38.82 14.62 0.66
C TYR A 42 38.22 14.04 -0.62
N THR A 43 36.97 13.60 -0.56
CA THR A 43 36.23 13.22 -1.77
C THR A 43 35.07 14.17 -1.96
N THR A 44 34.89 14.64 -3.20
CA THR A 44 33.76 15.51 -3.53
C THR A 44 32.55 14.61 -3.80
N VAL A 45 31.73 14.37 -2.78
CA VAL A 45 30.45 13.68 -2.98
C VAL A 45 29.54 14.60 -3.80
N GLY A 46 29.12 14.16 -4.98
CA GLY A 46 28.19 14.91 -5.83
C GLY A 46 26.96 15.35 -5.03
N LYS A 47 26.46 16.57 -5.27
CA LYS A 47 25.38 17.20 -4.50
C LYS A 47 24.18 16.26 -4.35
N ARG A 48 23.99 15.68 -3.16
CA ARG A 48 22.76 14.94 -2.79
C ARG A 48 21.73 15.93 -2.26
N LYS A 49 20.45 15.77 -2.63
CA LYS A 49 19.36 16.56 -2.03
C LYS A 49 19.07 16.15 -0.58
N GLN A 50 19.32 14.88 -0.23
CA GLN A 50 19.23 14.34 1.13
C GLN A 50 20.27 13.21 1.30
N LEU A 51 20.81 13.02 2.52
CA LEU A 51 21.80 11.97 2.84
C LEU A 51 21.33 10.55 2.43
N ASN A 52 20.01 10.34 2.46
CA ASN A 52 19.33 9.10 2.13
C ASN A 52 18.81 9.06 0.66
N THR A 53 19.47 9.68 -0.31
CA THR A 53 19.03 9.61 -1.72
C THR A 53 19.78 8.47 -2.42
N ALA A 54 19.06 7.47 -2.96
CA ALA A 54 19.68 6.34 -3.65
C ALA A 54 20.47 6.81 -4.88
N VAL A 55 21.66 6.24 -5.07
CA VAL A 55 22.56 6.55 -6.19
C VAL A 55 22.06 5.93 -7.51
N SER A 56 21.32 4.82 -7.44
CA SER A 56 20.69 4.18 -8.60
C SER A 56 19.47 3.34 -8.19
N TYR A 57 18.44 3.29 -9.04
CA TYR A 57 17.30 2.38 -8.91
C TYR A 57 16.88 1.88 -10.30
N VAL A 58 16.38 0.65 -10.35
CA VAL A 58 15.70 0.11 -11.54
C VAL A 58 14.21 0.07 -11.25
N SER A 59 13.42 0.68 -12.14
CA SER A 59 11.95 0.69 -12.04
C SER A 59 11.37 -0.30 -13.04
N ILE A 60 10.73 -1.35 -12.55
CA ILE A 60 10.12 -2.38 -13.41
C ILE A 60 8.59 -2.21 -13.37
N PRO A 61 7.93 -1.92 -14.50
CA PRO A 61 6.48 -1.97 -14.59
C PRO A 61 5.98 -3.41 -14.59
N TYR A 62 4.85 -3.67 -13.97
CA TYR A 62 4.25 -5.00 -13.93
C TYR A 62 2.73 -4.92 -14.00
N ALA A 63 2.12 -6.01 -14.46
CA ALA A 63 0.69 -6.26 -14.38
C ALA A 63 0.47 -7.67 -13.84
N ALA A 64 -0.29 -7.80 -12.75
CA ALA A 64 -0.52 -9.07 -12.07
C ALA A 64 -1.98 -9.21 -11.66
N THR A 65 -2.44 -10.44 -11.51
CA THR A 65 -3.73 -10.72 -10.87
C THR A 65 -3.50 -10.80 -9.37
N GLU A 66 -4.35 -10.12 -8.59
CA GLU A 66 -4.26 -10.04 -7.13
C GLU A 66 -5.52 -10.63 -6.52
N ILE A 67 -5.33 -11.47 -5.50
CA ILE A 67 -6.38 -11.93 -4.60
C ILE A 67 -6.02 -11.42 -3.22
N GLY A 68 -6.98 -10.82 -2.53
CA GLY A 68 -6.72 -10.20 -1.23
C GLY A 68 -7.97 -10.10 -0.40
N ALA A 69 -7.80 -9.53 0.79
CA ALA A 69 -8.90 -9.17 1.66
C ALA A 69 -9.04 -7.65 1.69
N ALA A 70 -10.27 -7.15 1.70
CA ALA A 70 -10.56 -5.74 1.84
C ALA A 70 -11.66 -5.52 2.87
N THR A 71 -11.56 -4.40 3.58
CA THR A 71 -12.57 -3.92 4.50
C THR A 71 -13.12 -2.58 4.03
N VAL A 72 -14.43 -2.39 4.13
CA VAL A 72 -15.13 -1.16 3.76
C VAL A 72 -15.85 -0.63 5.01
N PRO A 73 -15.17 0.10 5.90
CA PRO A 73 -15.75 0.59 7.14
C PRO A 73 -16.75 1.74 6.93
N PHE A 74 -16.71 2.42 5.77
CA PHE A 74 -17.62 3.51 5.47
C PHE A 74 -18.35 3.23 4.17
N LYS A 75 -19.68 3.08 4.26
CA LYS A 75 -20.59 2.96 3.11
C LYS A 75 -21.57 4.12 3.11
N TYR A 76 -21.65 4.82 1.98
CA TYR A 76 -22.67 5.81 1.69
C TYR A 76 -23.71 5.20 0.76
N ARG A 77 -24.94 5.08 1.25
CA ARG A 77 -26.09 4.52 0.51
C ARG A 77 -26.95 5.66 -0.01
N PHE A 78 -27.26 5.63 -1.30
CA PHE A 78 -28.15 6.61 -1.91
C PHE A 78 -29.59 6.37 -1.43
N GLY A 79 -30.16 7.36 -0.75
CA GLY A 79 -31.57 7.43 -0.40
C GLY A 79 -32.45 7.67 -1.63
N ASN A 80 -33.75 7.37 -1.51
CA ASN A 80 -34.72 7.63 -2.57
C ASN A 80 -35.45 8.96 -2.30
N THR A 81 -35.70 9.77 -3.34
CA THR A 81 -36.29 11.12 -3.30
C THR A 81 -37.70 11.18 -2.70
N SER A 82 -38.36 10.03 -2.54
CA SER A 82 -39.57 9.92 -1.72
C SER A 82 -39.18 10.03 -0.25
N LYS A 83 -39.43 11.22 0.34
CA LYS A 83 -39.33 11.76 1.72
C LYS A 83 -39.21 10.84 2.97
N ILE A 84 -39.16 9.52 2.84
CA ILE A 84 -39.17 8.52 3.91
C ILE A 84 -37.77 7.90 4.15
N VAL A 85 -36.83 7.98 3.19
CA VAL A 85 -35.51 7.33 3.33
C VAL A 85 -34.39 8.36 3.15
N SER A 86 -33.88 8.91 4.24
CA SER A 86 -32.72 9.81 4.27
C SER A 86 -31.43 9.08 3.94
N ASN A 87 -30.50 9.73 3.22
CA ASN A 87 -29.16 9.17 2.96
C ASN A 87 -28.50 8.77 4.28
N GLN A 88 -27.91 7.58 4.33
CA GLN A 88 -27.32 7.06 5.57
C GLN A 88 -25.83 6.76 5.36
N LEU A 89 -25.01 7.37 6.22
CA LEU A 89 -23.62 6.99 6.43
C LEU A 89 -23.59 6.06 7.65
N LEU A 90 -23.44 4.77 7.39
CA LEU A 90 -23.30 3.77 8.44
C LEU A 90 -21.86 3.28 8.49
N SER A 91 -21.34 3.11 9.70
CA SER A 91 -20.08 2.43 9.96
C SER A 91 -20.30 0.92 10.03
N ASP A 92 -20.75 0.34 8.92
CA ASP A 92 -20.87 -1.12 8.80
C ASP A 92 -19.54 -1.64 8.27
N ILE A 93 -18.77 -2.35 9.12
CA ILE A 93 -17.51 -2.95 8.67
C ILE A 93 -17.85 -4.19 7.83
N SER A 94 -17.80 -4.05 6.51
CA SER A 94 -17.81 -5.22 5.61
C SER A 94 -16.38 -5.66 5.35
N ALA A 95 -16.06 -6.90 5.70
CA ALA A 95 -14.79 -7.54 5.38
C ALA A 95 -15.01 -8.66 4.37
N GLY A 96 -14.27 -8.66 3.27
CA GLY A 96 -14.46 -9.63 2.21
C GLY A 96 -13.20 -9.93 1.43
N LEU A 97 -13.36 -10.85 0.49
CA LEU A 97 -12.31 -11.21 -0.45
C LEU A 97 -12.52 -10.43 -1.74
N TYR A 98 -11.42 -10.01 -2.35
CA TYR A 98 -11.46 -9.44 -3.70
C TYR A 98 -10.50 -10.18 -4.62
N ILE A 99 -10.85 -10.16 -5.91
CA ILE A 99 -10.00 -10.59 -7.01
C ILE A 99 -9.94 -9.45 -8.03
N GLY A 100 -8.74 -9.12 -8.50
CA GLY A 100 -8.58 -8.00 -9.42
C GLY A 100 -7.31 -8.05 -10.24
N ARG A 101 -7.22 -7.11 -11.17
CA ARG A 101 -6.02 -6.86 -11.95
C ARG A 101 -5.30 -5.64 -11.37
N LYS A 102 -4.01 -5.80 -11.12
CA LYS A 102 -3.11 -4.83 -10.54
C LYS A 102 -2.08 -4.39 -11.57
N TRP A 103 -1.86 -3.08 -11.68
CA TRP A 103 -0.85 -2.48 -12.53
C TRP A 103 0.01 -1.55 -11.70
N GLY A 104 1.32 -1.72 -11.74
CA GLY A 104 2.20 -0.95 -10.87
C GLY A 104 3.62 -0.85 -11.37
N ARG A 105 4.43 -0.17 -10.57
CA ARG A 105 5.88 -0.08 -10.73
C ARG A 105 6.54 -0.39 -9.41
N THR A 106 7.51 -1.28 -9.45
CA THR A 106 8.38 -1.57 -8.30
C THR A 106 9.75 -0.98 -8.56
N ARG A 107 10.27 -0.23 -7.57
CA ARG A 107 11.63 0.30 -7.60
C ARG A 107 12.52 -0.61 -6.78
N PHE A 108 13.47 -1.25 -7.46
CA PHE A 108 14.54 -2.01 -6.85
C PHE A 108 15.73 -1.08 -6.65
N TYR A 109 16.21 -1.00 -5.40
CA TYR A 109 17.38 -0.21 -5.04
C TYR A 109 18.59 -1.14 -5.02
N ALA A 110 19.74 -0.66 -5.47
CA ALA A 110 21.00 -1.42 -5.42
C ALA A 110 21.50 -1.67 -3.98
N ASP A 111 21.01 -0.85 -3.03
CA ASP A 111 21.28 -0.97 -1.62
C ASP A 111 20.40 -2.05 -0.97
N LYS A 112 21.03 -3.07 -0.39
CA LYS A 112 20.36 -4.22 0.24
C LYS A 112 19.58 -3.85 1.50
N GLU A 113 19.93 -2.73 2.16
CA GLU A 113 19.25 -2.29 3.38
C GLU A 113 17.98 -1.48 3.10
N ARG A 114 17.74 -1.11 1.82
CA ARG A 114 16.57 -0.32 1.43
C ARG A 114 15.42 -1.18 0.96
N ASN A 115 14.31 -1.07 1.69
CA ASN A 115 13.05 -1.71 1.34
C ASN A 115 12.54 -1.24 -0.03
N HIS A 116 12.09 -2.19 -0.86
CA HIS A 116 11.54 -1.88 -2.18
C HIS A 116 10.28 -1.03 -2.05
N ASN A 117 10.18 0.00 -2.89
CA ASN A 117 8.97 0.83 -2.94
C ASN A 117 8.17 0.43 -4.17
N SER A 118 6.98 -0.10 -3.93
CA SER A 118 6.00 -0.43 -4.97
C SER A 118 4.79 0.48 -4.84
N ALA A 119 4.36 1.02 -5.98
CA ALA A 119 3.10 1.74 -6.12
C ALA A 119 2.30 1.05 -7.22
N ALA A 120 1.02 0.81 -6.97
CA ALA A 120 0.18 0.10 -7.91
C ALA A 120 -1.27 0.53 -7.79
N PHE A 121 -2.00 0.33 -8.88
CA PHE A 121 -3.43 0.53 -8.98
C PHE A 121 -4.10 -0.80 -9.30
N THR A 122 -5.17 -1.13 -8.60
CA THR A 122 -5.91 -2.39 -8.74
C THR A 122 -7.36 -2.08 -9.06
N ILE A 123 -7.92 -2.75 -10.07
CA ILE A 123 -9.37 -2.81 -10.32
C ILE A 123 -9.79 -4.26 -10.14
N GLY A 124 -10.85 -4.50 -9.37
CA GLY A 124 -11.31 -5.85 -9.10
C GLY A 124 -12.75 -5.92 -8.66
N PHE A 125 -13.18 -7.14 -8.35
CA PHE A 125 -14.47 -7.44 -7.78
C PHE A 125 -14.30 -7.97 -6.35
N MET A 126 -15.15 -7.53 -5.44
CA MET A 126 -15.18 -7.91 -4.04
C MET A 126 -16.48 -8.63 -3.71
N LEU A 127 -16.37 -9.71 -2.94
CA LEU A 127 -17.46 -10.47 -2.35
C LEU A 127 -17.26 -10.54 -0.84
N SER A 128 -18.26 -10.11 -0.07
CA SER A 128 -18.18 -10.02 1.39
C SER A 128 -19.48 -10.48 2.04
N PRO A 129 -19.45 -11.32 3.08
CA PRO A 129 -20.62 -11.49 3.94
C PRO A 129 -20.89 -10.18 4.69
N THR A 130 -22.17 -9.83 4.86
CA THR A 130 -22.58 -8.66 5.63
C THR A 130 -23.73 -9.01 6.56
N ILE A 131 -23.79 -8.31 7.69
CA ILE A 131 -24.92 -8.36 8.61
C ILE A 131 -25.79 -7.12 8.32
N ILE A 132 -27.10 -7.32 8.24
CA ILE A 132 -28.10 -6.28 8.00
C ILE A 132 -28.97 -6.22 9.25
N SER A 133 -28.82 -5.14 10.03
CA SER A 133 -29.72 -4.88 11.16
C SER A 133 -31.02 -4.29 10.64
N ILE A 134 -32.13 -4.95 10.93
CA ILE A 134 -33.48 -4.58 10.49
C ILE A 134 -34.27 -4.08 11.69
N ASP A 135 -35.00 -2.99 11.51
CA ASP A 135 -35.96 -2.46 12.46
C ASP A 135 -37.13 -1.79 11.75
N SER A 136 -38.07 -1.23 12.51
CA SER A 136 -39.24 -0.54 11.95
C SER A 136 -38.85 0.72 11.17
N THR A 137 -37.77 1.39 11.54
CA THR A 137 -37.31 2.63 10.90
C THR A 137 -36.72 2.39 9.52
N ASN A 138 -36.05 1.26 9.33
CA ASN A 138 -35.38 0.90 8.08
C ASN A 138 -36.16 -0.14 7.24
N THR A 139 -37.42 -0.43 7.60
CA THR A 139 -38.36 -1.28 6.84
C THR A 139 -39.71 -0.62 6.60
N ARG A 140 -39.82 0.71 6.71
CA ARG A 140 -41.09 1.43 6.56
C ARG A 140 -42.20 0.87 7.48
N ASN A 141 -41.83 0.52 8.70
CA ASN A 141 -42.69 -0.10 9.73
C ASN A 141 -43.25 -1.50 9.38
N GLU A 142 -42.73 -2.17 8.34
CA GLU A 142 -43.15 -3.54 8.02
C GLU A 142 -42.61 -4.57 9.02
N VAL A 143 -41.43 -4.32 9.60
CA VAL A 143 -40.82 -5.18 10.62
C VAL A 143 -40.84 -4.46 11.98
N LYS A 144 -41.63 -4.98 12.92
CA LYS A 144 -41.78 -4.38 14.27
C LYS A 144 -40.73 -4.83 15.28
N THR A 145 -40.11 -5.98 15.04
CA THR A 145 -39.11 -6.58 15.93
C THR A 145 -37.74 -6.44 15.31
N LYS A 146 -36.78 -5.87 16.07
CA LYS A 146 -35.40 -5.75 15.61
C LYS A 146 -34.78 -7.14 15.41
N SER A 147 -34.14 -7.36 14.27
CA SER A 147 -33.40 -8.59 13.95
C SER A 147 -32.15 -8.29 13.15
N ASP A 148 -31.09 -9.06 13.39
CA ASP A 148 -29.88 -9.04 12.57
C ASP A 148 -29.94 -10.22 11.59
N GLU A 149 -29.74 -9.92 10.32
CA GLU A 149 -29.91 -10.90 9.25
C GLU A 149 -28.71 -10.91 8.31
N MET A 150 -28.51 -12.03 7.61
CA MET A 150 -27.37 -12.20 6.74
C MET A 150 -27.65 -11.69 5.33
N GLY A 151 -26.62 -11.06 4.75
CA GLY A 151 -26.57 -10.64 3.36
C GLY A 151 -25.21 -10.92 2.73
N ILE A 152 -25.17 -10.75 1.42
CA ILE A 152 -23.96 -10.81 0.61
C ILE A 152 -23.76 -9.44 -0.02
N THR A 153 -22.60 -8.85 0.20
CA THR A 153 -22.15 -7.64 -0.46
C THR A 153 -21.37 -8.01 -1.71
N THR A 154 -21.76 -7.43 -2.85
CA THR A 154 -20.95 -7.46 -4.08
C THR A 154 -20.48 -6.04 -4.40
N ALA A 155 -19.22 -5.86 -4.81
CA ALA A 155 -18.71 -4.54 -5.16
C ALA A 155 -17.62 -4.57 -6.22
N LEU A 156 -17.58 -3.54 -7.06
CA LEU A 156 -16.41 -3.18 -7.83
C LEU A 156 -15.44 -2.42 -6.92
N ALA A 157 -14.19 -2.85 -6.87
CA ALA A 157 -13.13 -2.27 -6.07
C ALA A 157 -12.11 -1.56 -6.97
N THR A 158 -11.80 -0.32 -6.62
CA THR A 158 -10.70 0.45 -7.23
C THR A 158 -9.76 0.85 -6.11
N MET A 159 -8.53 0.36 -6.13
CA MET A 159 -7.57 0.50 -5.03
C MET A 159 -6.26 1.07 -5.54
N TYR A 160 -5.64 1.90 -4.71
CA TYR A 160 -4.25 2.32 -4.85
C TYR A 160 -3.45 1.70 -3.72
N SER A 161 -2.43 0.92 -4.08
CA SER A 161 -1.51 0.28 -3.15
C SER A 161 -0.21 1.05 -3.06
N TYR A 162 0.25 1.27 -1.83
CA TYR A 162 1.61 1.69 -1.54
C TYR A 162 2.24 0.67 -0.59
N ARG A 163 3.23 -0.09 -1.09
CA ARG A 163 3.76 -1.29 -0.41
C ARG A 163 2.66 -2.33 -0.17
N ASP A 164 2.42 -2.72 1.08
CA ASP A 164 1.46 -3.77 1.46
C ASP A 164 0.07 -3.25 1.82
N ILE A 165 -0.09 -1.93 2.01
CA ILE A 165 -1.36 -1.31 2.35
C ILE A 165 -1.99 -0.75 1.08
N SER A 166 -3.29 -1.01 0.92
CA SER A 166 -4.08 -0.47 -0.19
C SER A 166 -5.25 0.35 0.35
N PHE A 167 -5.58 1.44 -0.33
CA PHE A 167 -6.72 2.29 -0.05
C PHE A 167 -7.59 2.33 -1.29
N GLY A 168 -8.91 2.24 -1.14
CA GLY A 168 -9.77 2.15 -2.31
C GLY A 168 -11.16 2.72 -2.16
N LEU A 169 -11.74 2.99 -3.31
CA LEU A 169 -13.15 3.27 -3.49
C LEU A 169 -13.84 2.00 -3.97
N PHE A 170 -15.00 1.74 -3.37
CA PHE A 170 -15.82 0.57 -3.62
C PHE A 170 -17.18 1.05 -4.09
N PHE A 171 -17.69 0.44 -5.15
CA PHE A 171 -19.03 0.69 -5.65
C PHE A 171 -19.78 -0.64 -5.70
N GLY A 172 -20.81 -0.81 -4.87
CA GLY A 172 -21.42 -2.11 -4.67
C GLY A 172 -22.89 -2.07 -4.28
N ALA A 173 -23.43 -3.23 -4.01
CA ALA A 173 -24.79 -3.42 -3.49
C ALA A 173 -24.79 -4.52 -2.43
N ASP A 174 -25.68 -4.38 -1.46
CA ASP A 174 -25.90 -5.38 -0.41
C ASP A 174 -27.15 -6.19 -0.77
N HIS A 175 -26.98 -7.51 -0.93
CA HIS A 175 -28.02 -8.46 -1.28
C HIS A 175 -28.48 -9.23 -0.04
N PRO A 176 -29.70 -8.98 0.45
CA PRO A 176 -30.22 -9.72 1.59
C PRO A 176 -30.50 -11.19 1.23
N VAL A 177 -30.16 -12.13 2.12
CA VAL A 177 -30.26 -13.59 1.84
C VAL A 177 -31.25 -14.30 2.76
N THR A 178 -31.36 -13.88 4.02
CA THR A 178 -32.16 -14.58 5.03
C THR A 178 -33.34 -13.74 5.51
N GLY A 179 -34.32 -14.36 6.18
CA GLY A 179 -35.30 -13.67 7.02
C GLY A 179 -36.17 -12.61 6.31
N ARG A 180 -36.34 -11.46 6.95
CA ARG A 180 -37.12 -10.30 6.50
C ARG A 180 -36.25 -9.20 5.87
N SER A 181 -34.97 -9.44 5.65
CA SER A 181 -33.98 -8.50 5.11
C SER A 181 -34.28 -8.03 3.70
N GLY A 182 -35.12 -8.77 2.96
CA GLY A 182 -35.71 -8.30 1.71
C GLY A 182 -36.60 -7.04 1.85
N ARG A 183 -37.07 -6.72 3.07
CA ARG A 183 -37.86 -5.50 3.36
C ARG A 183 -37.00 -4.29 3.73
N TRP A 184 -35.69 -4.47 3.82
CA TRP A 184 -34.77 -3.38 4.14
C TRP A 184 -34.79 -2.32 3.04
N VAL A 185 -34.89 -1.05 3.42
CA VAL A 185 -35.01 0.06 2.46
C VAL A 185 -33.80 0.23 1.54
N TYR A 186 -32.65 -0.35 1.88
CA TYR A 186 -31.44 -0.36 1.06
C TYR A 186 -31.13 -1.70 0.41
N ALA A 187 -32.02 -2.69 0.51
CA ALA A 187 -31.86 -3.96 -0.17
C ALA A 187 -31.63 -3.75 -1.68
N ASN A 188 -30.55 -4.34 -2.21
CA ASN A 188 -30.15 -4.27 -3.62
C ASN A 188 -29.92 -2.84 -4.16
N LYS A 189 -29.73 -1.85 -3.28
CA LYS A 189 -29.42 -0.48 -3.71
C LYS A 189 -27.92 -0.26 -3.84
N PRO A 190 -27.48 0.54 -4.83
CA PRO A 190 -26.08 0.87 -4.98
C PRO A 190 -25.61 1.73 -3.80
N TRP A 191 -24.35 1.55 -3.45
CA TRP A 191 -23.63 2.34 -2.46
C TRP A 191 -22.21 2.60 -2.95
N ILE A 192 -21.62 3.69 -2.46
CA ILE A 192 -20.20 3.99 -2.62
C ILE A 192 -19.54 3.91 -1.24
N GLY A 193 -18.36 3.34 -1.17
CA GLY A 193 -17.65 3.15 0.08
C GLY A 193 -16.16 3.41 -0.07
N PHE A 194 -15.53 3.68 1.07
CA PHE A 194 -14.10 3.80 1.18
C PHE A 194 -13.56 2.69 2.06
N GLY A 195 -12.44 2.10 1.66
CA GLY A 195 -11.92 0.90 2.31
C GLY A 195 -10.42 0.74 2.26
N LEU A 196 -9.97 -0.24 3.04
CA LEU A 196 -8.59 -0.67 3.16
C LEU A 196 -8.45 -2.08 2.62
N GLY A 197 -7.45 -2.30 1.78
CA GLY A 197 -7.11 -3.61 1.24
C GLY A 197 -5.75 -4.08 1.77
N TYR A 198 -5.65 -5.38 2.03
CA TYR A 198 -4.39 -6.05 2.29
C TYR A 198 -4.20 -7.21 1.30
N LYS A 199 -2.99 -7.32 0.78
CA LYS A 199 -2.62 -8.38 -0.17
C LYS A 199 -2.49 -9.71 0.59
N LEU A 200 -3.26 -10.72 0.20
CA LEU A 200 -3.03 -12.09 0.67
C LEU A 200 -1.97 -12.71 -0.23
N SER A 201 -0.75 -12.82 0.29
CA SER A 201 0.37 -13.46 -0.41
C SER A 201 0.24 -14.98 -0.34
N MET A 202 -0.86 -15.54 -0.84
CA MET A 202 -1.13 -16.99 -0.79
C MET A 202 -0.80 -17.72 -2.11
N LEU A 203 -0.58 -16.99 -3.21
CA LEU A 203 -0.33 -17.57 -4.55
C LEU A 203 0.99 -17.13 -5.19
N GLY A 204 2.02 -16.91 -4.37
CA GLY A 204 3.37 -16.54 -4.82
C GLY A 204 4.46 -17.36 -4.14
N GLY A 205 4.30 -18.69 -4.13
CA GLY A 205 5.32 -19.63 -3.71
C GLY A 205 6.32 -19.88 -4.85
N GLY A 206 7.18 -18.92 -5.12
CA GLY A 206 8.47 -19.15 -5.77
C GLY A 206 9.53 -19.00 -4.70
N LYS A 207 9.97 -20.12 -4.12
CA LYS A 207 11.23 -20.17 -3.39
C LYS A 207 12.33 -20.05 -4.45
N ASP A 208 13.10 -18.97 -4.40
CA ASP A 208 14.49 -18.98 -4.88
C ASP A 208 15.39 -19.39 -3.70
#